data_AF-E2ND38-F1
#
_entry.id   AF-E2ND38-F1
#
_cell.length_a   1.000
_cell.length_b   1.000
_cell.length_c   1.000
_cell.angle_alpha   90.00
_cell.angle_beta   90.00
_cell.angle_gamma   90.00
#
_symmetry.space_group_name_H-M   'P 1'
#
loop_
_entity.id
_entity.type
_entity.pdbx_description
1 polymer ?
#
loop_
_entity_poly.entity_id
_entity_poly.type
_entity_poly.pdbx_seq_one_letter_code
_entity_poly.pdbx_strand_id
1 'polypeptide(L)'
;MKSNNMKRSAFIIVTFLFIALAAKGQSIEEIQTSKDYIWGTGNAATLKKADNEALAALISQISTNVSSKFEQLTEGGMKDDQATVDETFKSVINTYSRATLNNTRRIVIQNEPEAVVMRYIKVAEIQRIFDGRKTKILDFAQEAVRAEKKAQVADALRYYYWALVLLQSYPDGNFLTMKDEDGKDLLLTTWIPKQMNEIFSNLKISMESTHLDGDLK
;
A
#
# COMPACT_ATOMS: atom_id res chain seq x y z
N MET A 1 36.11 -51.65 -12.06
CA MET A 1 35.26 -50.46 -12.31
C MET A 1 33.93 -50.40 -11.54
N LYS A 2 33.54 -51.39 -10.72
CA LYS A 2 32.21 -51.42 -10.05
C LYS A 2 32.13 -50.66 -8.70
N SER A 3 33.27 -50.47 -8.00
CA SER A 3 33.32 -49.89 -6.65
C SER A 3 33.14 -48.36 -6.61
N ASN A 4 33.67 -47.61 -7.60
CA ASN A 4 33.57 -46.15 -7.63
C ASN A 4 32.14 -45.63 -7.88
N ASN A 5 31.32 -46.37 -8.63
CA ASN A 5 29.93 -45.98 -8.87
C ASN A 5 29.07 -46.15 -7.61
N MET A 6 29.34 -47.17 -6.79
CA MET A 6 28.60 -47.39 -5.54
C MET A 6 28.92 -46.34 -4.47
N LYS A 7 30.19 -45.89 -4.40
CA LYS A 7 30.59 -44.77 -3.52
C LYS A 7 30.04 -43.41 -3.99
N ARG A 8 29.95 -43.19 -5.31
CA ARG A 8 29.34 -41.98 -5.89
C ARG A 8 27.82 -41.94 -5.70
N SER A 9 27.13 -43.07 -5.86
CA SER A 9 25.69 -43.16 -5.59
C SER A 9 25.37 -42.97 -4.10
N ALA A 10 26.18 -43.53 -3.20
CA ALA A 10 26.02 -43.31 -1.76
C ALA A 10 26.22 -41.83 -1.37
N PHE A 11 27.18 -41.14 -1.97
CA PHE A 11 27.42 -39.71 -1.73
C PHE A 11 26.23 -38.84 -2.17
N ILE A 12 25.67 -39.10 -3.35
CA ILE A 12 24.50 -38.36 -3.86
C ILE A 12 23.27 -38.54 -2.95
N ILE A 13 23.03 -39.76 -2.46
CA ILE A 13 21.92 -40.05 -1.56
C ILE A 13 22.08 -39.31 -0.22
N VAL A 14 23.29 -39.29 0.34
CA VAL A 14 23.57 -38.56 1.58
C VAL A 14 23.40 -37.04 1.40
N THR A 15 23.84 -36.47 0.28
CA THR A 15 23.62 -35.05 -0.02
C THR A 15 22.14 -34.72 -0.19
N PHE A 16 21.35 -35.57 -0.84
CA PHE A 16 19.89 -35.38 -0.96
C PHE A 16 19.18 -35.50 0.39
N LEU A 17 19.64 -36.39 1.27
CA LEU A 17 19.12 -36.53 2.63
C LEU A 17 19.36 -35.26 3.48
N PHE A 18 20.53 -34.63 3.33
CA PHE A 18 20.85 -33.36 4.01
C PHE A 18 20.00 -32.19 3.48
N ILE A 19 19.72 -32.13 2.18
CA ILE A 19 18.84 -31.10 1.59
C ILE A 19 17.40 -31.26 2.08
N ALA A 20 16.92 -32.50 2.22
CA ALA A 20 15.58 -32.79 2.77
C ALA A 20 15.44 -32.40 4.25
N LEU A 21 16.50 -32.55 5.05
CA LEU A 21 16.51 -32.10 6.46
C LEU A 21 16.59 -30.57 6.62
N ALA A 22 17.11 -29.85 5.62
CA ALA A 22 17.17 -28.39 5.62
C ALA A 22 15.88 -27.71 5.13
N ALA A 23 14.95 -28.47 4.56
CA ALA A 23 13.65 -27.97 4.13
C ALA A 23 12.71 -27.80 5.33
N LYS A 24 12.96 -26.77 6.15
CA LYS A 24 11.98 -26.32 7.14
C LYS A 24 10.88 -25.55 6.42
N GLY A 25 9.70 -26.15 6.33
CA GLY A 25 8.49 -25.40 5.99
C GLY A 25 8.28 -24.31 7.04
N GLN A 26 7.93 -23.11 6.60
CA GLN A 26 7.67 -21.97 7.48
C GLN A 26 6.53 -22.33 8.44
N SER A 27 6.81 -22.36 9.75
CA SER A 27 5.82 -22.76 10.76
C SER A 27 4.90 -21.58 11.14
N ILE A 28 3.73 -21.89 11.69
CA ILE A 28 2.79 -20.86 12.18
C ILE A 28 3.42 -20.11 13.35
N GLU A 29 4.06 -20.83 14.26
CA GLU A 29 4.74 -20.30 15.44
C GLU A 29 5.89 -19.37 15.04
N GLU A 30 6.66 -19.73 13.99
CA GLU A 30 7.72 -18.89 13.43
C GLU A 30 7.16 -17.56 12.89
N ILE A 31 6.02 -17.59 12.20
CA ILE A 31 5.34 -16.37 11.70
C ILE A 31 4.83 -15.52 12.86
N GLN A 32 4.20 -16.14 13.85
CA GLN A 32 3.58 -15.42 14.96
C GLN A 32 4.59 -14.77 15.91
N THR A 33 5.76 -15.39 16.07
CA THR A 33 6.81 -14.92 16.98
C THR A 33 7.78 -13.94 16.30
N SER A 34 7.85 -13.94 14.97
CA SER A 34 8.76 -13.08 14.22
C SER A 34 8.19 -11.68 14.01
N LYS A 35 9.05 -10.67 14.20
CA LYS A 35 8.75 -9.26 13.89
C LYS A 35 8.75 -8.97 12.39
N ASP A 36 9.21 -9.90 11.57
CA ASP A 36 9.30 -9.73 10.10
C ASP A 36 7.95 -9.92 9.41
N TYR A 37 6.93 -10.37 10.14
CA TYR A 37 5.61 -10.67 9.62
C TYR A 37 4.51 -9.92 10.35
N ILE A 38 3.47 -9.59 9.60
CA ILE A 38 2.18 -9.18 10.13
C ILE A 38 1.18 -10.26 9.71
N TRP A 39 0.29 -10.63 10.62
CA TRP A 39 -0.60 -11.76 10.43
C TRP A 39 -1.99 -11.48 10.97
N GLY A 40 -2.97 -12.24 10.52
CA GLY A 40 -4.35 -12.18 10.98
C GLY A 40 -4.98 -13.55 10.89
N THR A 41 -5.82 -13.88 11.86
CA THR A 41 -6.56 -15.14 11.92
C THR A 41 -8.05 -14.88 11.82
N GLY A 42 -8.77 -15.76 11.14
CA GLY A 42 -10.22 -15.76 11.08
C GLY A 42 -10.77 -17.15 11.38
N ASN A 43 -11.93 -17.19 12.02
CA ASN A 43 -12.58 -18.43 12.45
C ASN A 43 -14.04 -18.36 12.05
N ALA A 44 -14.46 -19.28 11.18
CA ALA A 44 -15.85 -19.33 10.75
C ALA A 44 -16.28 -20.72 10.30
N ALA A 45 -17.60 -20.85 10.09
CA ALA A 45 -18.22 -22.09 9.61
C ALA A 45 -17.70 -22.59 8.24
N THR A 46 -17.13 -21.69 7.44
CA THR A 46 -16.62 -22.00 6.09
C THR A 46 -15.24 -21.41 5.87
N LEU A 47 -14.43 -22.05 5.04
CA LEU A 47 -13.09 -21.59 4.69
C LEU A 47 -13.12 -20.18 4.07
N LYS A 48 -14.14 -19.87 3.27
CA LYS A 48 -14.29 -18.56 2.62
C LYS A 48 -14.53 -17.45 3.65
N LYS A 49 -15.39 -17.71 4.64
CA LYS A 49 -15.68 -16.71 5.68
C LYS A 49 -14.48 -16.53 6.62
N ALA A 50 -13.85 -17.63 7.03
CA ALA A 50 -12.64 -17.59 7.86
C ALA A 50 -11.49 -16.85 7.16
N ASP A 51 -11.33 -17.05 5.86
CA ASP A 51 -10.32 -16.37 5.05
C ASP A 51 -10.57 -14.85 4.92
N ASN A 52 -11.82 -14.43 4.75
CA ASN A 52 -12.19 -13.01 4.73
C ASN A 52 -11.97 -12.34 6.10
N GLU A 53 -12.29 -13.03 7.19
CA GLU A 53 -12.03 -12.55 8.55
C GLU A 53 -10.52 -12.46 8.83
N ALA A 54 -9.74 -13.45 8.39
CA ALA A 54 -8.28 -13.43 8.50
C ALA A 54 -7.67 -12.24 7.74
N LEU A 55 -8.21 -11.92 6.55
CA LEU A 55 -7.80 -10.75 5.78
C LEU A 55 -8.14 -9.44 6.50
N ALA A 56 -9.35 -9.33 7.06
CA ALA A 56 -9.75 -8.14 7.82
C ALA A 56 -8.88 -7.94 9.07
N ALA A 57 -8.59 -9.03 9.81
CA ALA A 57 -7.69 -9.01 10.95
C ALA A 57 -6.26 -8.58 10.54
N LEU A 58 -5.75 -9.09 9.42
CA LEU A 58 -4.45 -8.71 8.89
C LEU A 58 -4.40 -7.21 8.53
N ILE A 59 -5.42 -6.69 7.85
CA ILE A 59 -5.53 -5.27 7.48
C ILE A 59 -5.54 -4.40 8.74
N SER A 60 -6.29 -4.79 9.76
CA SER A 60 -6.34 -4.09 11.04
C SER A 60 -4.94 -4.01 11.69
N GLN A 61 -4.20 -5.12 11.73
CA GLN A 61 -2.84 -5.12 12.25
C GLN A 61 -1.87 -4.24 11.45
N ILE A 62 -2.00 -4.21 10.11
CA ILE A 62 -1.20 -3.31 9.26
C ILE A 62 -1.46 -1.86 9.64
N SER A 63 -2.74 -1.49 9.77
CA SER A 63 -3.16 -0.15 10.18
C SER A 63 -2.55 0.24 11.54
N THR A 64 -2.66 -0.62 12.55
CA THR A 64 -2.05 -0.40 13.88
C THR A 64 -0.53 -0.29 13.83
N ASN A 65 0.16 -1.14 13.07
CA ASN A 65 1.62 -1.11 12.97
C ASN A 65 2.12 0.19 12.31
N VAL A 66 1.42 0.64 11.28
CA VAL A 66 1.74 1.86 10.55
C VAL A 66 1.44 3.10 11.40
N SER A 67 0.26 3.16 12.04
CA SER A 67 -0.07 4.24 12.99
C SER A 67 0.95 4.35 14.11
N SER A 68 1.35 3.23 14.73
CA SER A 68 2.32 3.25 15.83
C SER A 68 3.71 3.75 15.40
N LYS A 69 4.19 3.37 14.21
CA LYS A 69 5.44 3.92 13.65
C LYS A 69 5.34 5.43 13.41
N PHE A 70 4.18 5.90 12.99
CA PHE A 70 3.92 7.31 12.72
C PHE A 70 3.87 8.13 14.02
N GLU A 71 3.18 7.67 15.05
CA GLU A 71 3.18 8.30 16.38
C GLU A 71 4.60 8.42 16.92
N GLN A 72 5.41 7.36 16.81
CA GLN A 72 6.80 7.37 17.24
C GLN A 72 7.66 8.41 16.46
N LEU A 73 7.35 8.67 15.19
CA LEU A 73 8.05 9.68 14.38
C LEU A 73 7.56 11.11 14.65
N THR A 74 6.35 11.29 15.20
CA THR A 74 5.67 12.58 15.38
C THR A 74 5.61 13.07 16.83
N GLU A 75 5.91 12.24 17.84
CA GLU A 75 6.08 12.66 19.24
C GLU A 75 7.17 13.74 19.45
N GLY A 76 7.97 14.05 18.43
CA GLY A 76 8.86 15.21 18.39
C GLY A 76 8.23 16.54 17.93
N GLY A 77 6.96 16.58 17.50
CA GLY A 77 6.34 17.77 16.93
C GLY A 77 4.81 17.81 16.96
N MET A 78 4.28 18.71 17.79
CA MET A 78 2.89 19.22 17.86
C MET A 78 1.81 18.31 18.48
N LYS A 79 1.14 18.88 19.48
CA LYS A 79 0.34 18.18 20.50
C LYS A 79 -1.16 18.53 20.49
N ASP A 80 -1.67 19.21 19.45
CA ASP A 80 -2.93 19.96 19.60
C ASP A 80 -4.12 19.52 18.72
N ASP A 81 -3.97 18.50 17.84
CA ASP A 81 -5.07 18.11 16.92
C ASP A 81 -5.19 16.58 16.66
N GLN A 82 -4.77 15.76 17.61
CA GLN A 82 -4.48 14.33 17.39
C GLN A 82 -5.70 13.39 17.27
N ALA A 83 -6.88 13.78 17.77
CA ALA A 83 -7.99 12.83 17.94
C ALA A 83 -8.82 12.55 16.67
N THR A 84 -9.00 13.52 15.77
CA THR A 84 -9.79 13.38 14.52
C THR A 84 -8.98 12.83 13.35
N VAL A 85 -7.66 13.00 13.39
CA VAL A 85 -6.74 12.53 12.33
C VAL A 85 -6.54 11.02 12.41
N ASP A 86 -6.55 10.41 13.59
CA ASP A 86 -6.28 8.97 13.79
C ASP A 86 -7.35 8.05 13.17
N GLU A 87 -8.64 8.38 13.31
CA GLU A 87 -9.71 7.58 12.69
C GLU A 87 -9.74 7.69 11.15
N THR A 88 -9.53 8.91 10.63
CA THR A 88 -9.46 9.14 9.18
C THR A 88 -8.25 8.41 8.59
N PHE A 89 -7.11 8.48 9.27
CA PHE A 89 -5.89 7.76 8.91
C PHE A 89 -6.12 6.24 8.85
N LYS A 90 -6.68 5.65 9.92
CA LYS A 90 -6.99 4.22 9.96
C LYS A 90 -7.95 3.79 8.86
N SER A 91 -8.99 4.59 8.59
CA SER A 91 -9.97 4.33 7.54
C SER A 91 -9.34 4.29 6.14
N VAL A 92 -8.45 5.26 5.87
CA VAL A 92 -7.71 5.38 4.63
C VAL A 92 -6.78 4.18 4.43
N ILE A 93 -5.98 3.83 5.45
CA ILE A 93 -5.07 2.68 5.39
C ILE A 93 -5.84 1.37 5.23
N ASN A 94 -6.98 1.22 5.91
CA ASN A 94 -7.84 0.05 5.77
C ASN A 94 -8.36 -0.10 4.34
N THR A 95 -8.86 0.99 3.74
CA THR A 95 -9.38 0.99 2.38
C THR A 95 -8.29 0.68 1.36
N TYR A 96 -7.13 1.32 1.50
CA TYR A 96 -5.98 1.12 0.62
C TYR A 96 -5.42 -0.30 0.71
N SER A 97 -5.21 -0.78 1.93
CA SER A 97 -4.69 -2.12 2.21
C SER A 97 -5.60 -3.17 1.60
N ARG A 98 -6.92 -3.01 1.75
CA ARG A 98 -7.90 -3.93 1.17
C ARG A 98 -7.87 -3.97 -0.37
N ALA A 99 -7.62 -2.83 -1.02
CA ALA A 99 -7.55 -2.74 -2.48
C ALA A 99 -6.21 -3.24 -3.06
N THR A 100 -5.13 -3.22 -2.27
CA THR A 100 -3.76 -3.43 -2.76
C THR A 100 -3.17 -4.77 -2.32
N LEU A 101 -3.65 -5.36 -1.22
CA LEU A 101 -3.17 -6.63 -0.67
C LEU A 101 -3.71 -7.83 -1.46
N ASN A 102 -3.23 -7.98 -2.70
CA ASN A 102 -3.53 -9.13 -3.55
C ASN A 102 -2.60 -10.33 -3.26
N ASN A 103 -1.44 -10.10 -2.63
CA ASN A 103 -0.36 -11.08 -2.46
C ASN A 103 -0.14 -11.52 -1.00
N THR A 104 -1.19 -11.57 -0.18
CA THR A 104 -1.06 -12.12 1.18
C THR A 104 -1.00 -13.63 1.12
N ARG A 105 -0.11 -14.25 1.91
CA ARG A 105 -0.03 -15.70 2.00
C ARG A 105 -1.13 -16.22 2.93
N ARG A 106 -1.59 -17.44 2.66
CA ARG A 106 -2.69 -18.10 3.38
C ARG A 106 -2.23 -19.46 3.91
N ILE A 107 -2.56 -19.76 5.15
CA ILE A 107 -2.40 -21.08 5.78
C ILE A 107 -3.76 -21.50 6.33
N VAL A 108 -4.21 -22.71 5.98
CA VAL A 108 -5.39 -23.32 6.58
C VAL A 108 -4.92 -24.08 7.82
N ILE A 109 -5.39 -23.65 8.99
CA ILE A 109 -5.06 -24.27 10.29
C ILE A 109 -6.07 -25.39 10.58
N GLN A 110 -7.35 -25.13 10.33
CA GLN A 110 -8.44 -26.08 10.54
C GLN A 110 -9.42 -26.03 9.36
N ASN A 111 -9.95 -27.19 8.98
CA ASN A 111 -10.92 -27.31 7.89
C ASN A 111 -12.36 -27.20 8.40
N GLU A 112 -13.32 -27.08 7.48
CA GLU A 112 -14.75 -27.02 7.79
C GLU A 112 -15.22 -28.25 8.60
N PRO A 113 -16.24 -28.12 9.47
CA PRO A 113 -17.13 -26.97 9.63
C PRO A 113 -16.61 -25.88 10.57
N GLU A 114 -15.48 -26.04 11.25
CA GLU A 114 -14.90 -25.01 12.14
C GLU A 114 -13.59 -24.52 11.50
N ALA A 115 -13.72 -23.81 10.38
CA ALA A 115 -12.57 -23.43 9.59
C ALA A 115 -11.77 -22.32 10.26
N VAL A 116 -10.46 -22.55 10.40
CA VAL A 116 -9.50 -21.57 10.92
C VAL A 116 -8.47 -21.30 9.85
N VAL A 117 -8.36 -20.03 9.45
CA VAL A 117 -7.43 -19.57 8.41
C VAL A 117 -6.54 -18.48 8.98
N MET A 118 -5.25 -18.55 8.67
CA MET A 118 -4.30 -17.47 8.91
C MET A 118 -3.87 -16.85 7.59
N ARG A 119 -3.86 -15.52 7.53
CA ARG A 119 -3.20 -14.75 6.48
C ARG A 119 -2.00 -14.02 7.05
N TYR A 120 -0.95 -13.90 6.26
CA TYR A 120 0.26 -13.20 6.66
C TYR A 120 0.99 -12.56 5.49
N ILE A 121 1.79 -11.55 5.80
CA ILE A 121 2.64 -10.81 4.86
C ILE A 121 3.93 -10.40 5.55
N LYS A 122 5.02 -10.27 4.79
CA LYS A 122 6.28 -9.72 5.30
C LYS A 122 6.16 -8.21 5.49
N VAL A 123 6.71 -7.67 6.57
CA VAL A 123 6.82 -6.22 6.81
C VAL A 123 7.55 -5.53 5.65
N ALA A 124 8.62 -6.13 5.12
CA ALA A 124 9.35 -5.60 3.98
C ALA A 124 8.50 -5.47 2.71
N GLU A 125 7.51 -6.35 2.52
CA GLU A 125 6.60 -6.28 1.37
C GLU A 125 5.59 -5.14 1.52
N ILE A 126 5.12 -4.87 2.74
CA ILE A 126 4.30 -3.70 3.05
C ILE A 126 5.08 -2.41 2.75
N GLN A 127 6.35 -2.35 3.21
CA GLN A 127 7.20 -1.20 2.93
C GLN A 127 7.39 -1.00 1.42
N ARG A 128 7.65 -2.07 0.67
CA ARG A 128 7.77 -2.02 -0.80
C ARG A 128 6.50 -1.49 -1.48
N ILE A 129 5.32 -1.86 -0.99
CA ILE A 129 4.03 -1.35 -1.49
C ILE A 129 3.93 0.16 -1.25
N PHE A 130 4.25 0.63 -0.03
CA PHE A 130 4.23 2.06 0.30
C PHE A 130 5.30 2.86 -0.45
N ASP A 131 6.51 2.32 -0.62
CA ASP A 131 7.57 2.97 -1.38
C ASP A 131 7.18 3.10 -2.86
N GLY A 132 6.61 2.05 -3.45
CA GLY A 132 6.08 2.10 -4.82
C GLY A 132 4.97 3.14 -4.97
N ARG A 133 4.12 3.32 -3.95
CA ARG A 133 3.09 4.36 -3.90
C ARG A 133 3.73 5.75 -3.85
N LYS A 134 4.72 5.97 -2.97
CA LYS A 134 5.47 7.21 -2.86
C LYS A 134 6.09 7.60 -4.20
N THR A 135 6.79 6.66 -4.85
CA THR A 135 7.36 6.87 -6.18
C THR A 135 6.28 7.31 -7.17
N LYS A 136 5.12 6.64 -7.19
CA LYS A 136 4.05 6.98 -8.13
C LYS A 136 3.45 8.37 -7.89
N ILE A 137 3.31 8.78 -6.63
CA ILE A 137 2.86 10.14 -6.27
C ILE A 137 3.85 11.17 -6.81
N LEU A 138 5.15 10.96 -6.57
CA LEU A 138 6.21 11.86 -7.01
C LEU A 138 6.29 11.91 -8.54
N ASP A 139 6.19 10.77 -9.22
CA ASP A 139 6.17 10.70 -10.68
C ASP A 139 5.01 11.54 -11.25
N PHE A 140 3.80 11.38 -10.70
CA PHE A 140 2.65 12.18 -11.14
C PHE A 140 2.82 13.67 -10.85
N ALA A 141 3.34 14.05 -9.67
CA ALA A 141 3.63 15.44 -9.38
C ALA A 141 4.64 16.03 -10.39
N GLN A 142 5.70 15.29 -10.73
CA GLN A 142 6.69 15.72 -11.73
C GLN A 142 6.11 15.78 -13.14
N GLU A 143 5.31 14.81 -13.56
CA GLU A 143 4.64 14.84 -14.86
C GLU A 143 3.67 16.02 -14.97
N ALA A 144 2.99 16.38 -13.87
CA ALA A 144 2.13 17.57 -13.84
C ALA A 144 2.93 18.85 -14.12
N VAL A 145 4.07 19.04 -13.44
CA VAL A 145 4.98 20.17 -13.68
C VAL A 145 5.47 20.20 -15.14
N ARG A 146 5.86 19.04 -15.69
CA ARG A 146 6.31 18.93 -17.08
C ARG A 146 5.20 19.30 -18.08
N ALA A 147 3.97 18.86 -17.82
CA ALA A 147 2.81 19.18 -18.66
C ALA A 147 2.48 20.67 -18.59
N GLU A 148 2.53 21.27 -17.40
CA GLU A 148 2.29 22.70 -17.17
C GLU A 148 3.30 23.56 -17.95
N LYS A 149 4.60 23.22 -17.88
CA LYS A 149 5.65 23.88 -18.68
C LYS A 149 5.44 23.80 -20.19
N LYS A 150 4.77 22.76 -20.67
CA LYS A 150 4.40 22.57 -22.09
C LYS A 150 3.05 23.21 -22.44
N ALA A 151 2.44 23.97 -21.52
CA ALA A 151 1.10 24.51 -21.64
C ALA A 151 0.00 23.45 -21.87
N GLN A 152 0.25 22.19 -21.47
CA GLN A 152 -0.71 21.09 -21.56
C GLN A 152 -1.60 21.06 -20.31
N VAL A 153 -2.48 22.06 -20.18
CA VAL A 153 -3.26 22.32 -18.95
C VAL A 153 -4.12 21.12 -18.53
N ALA A 154 -4.76 20.43 -19.47
CA ALA A 154 -5.58 19.26 -19.17
C ALA A 154 -4.77 18.11 -18.57
N ASP A 155 -3.57 17.85 -19.12
CA ASP A 155 -2.68 16.82 -18.62
C ASP A 155 -2.11 17.20 -17.25
N ALA A 156 -1.72 18.45 -17.06
CA ALA A 156 -1.23 18.96 -15.78
C ALA A 156 -2.28 18.75 -14.67
N LEU A 157 -3.53 19.18 -14.90
CA LEU A 157 -4.63 18.99 -13.95
C LEU A 157 -4.89 17.51 -13.65
N ARG A 158 -4.86 16.65 -14.67
CA ARG A 158 -5.05 15.20 -14.50
C ARG A 158 -3.97 14.59 -13.62
N TYR A 159 -2.70 14.92 -13.87
CA TYR A 159 -1.58 14.40 -13.10
C TYR A 159 -1.58 14.96 -11.66
N TYR A 160 -1.86 16.25 -11.47
CA TYR A 160 -2.03 16.83 -10.13
C TYR A 160 -3.15 16.14 -9.36
N TYR A 161 -4.30 15.92 -9.99
CA TYR A 161 -5.42 15.23 -9.36
C TYR A 161 -5.08 13.78 -8.96
N TRP A 162 -4.43 13.02 -9.86
CA TRP A 162 -3.98 11.67 -9.53
C TRP A 162 -2.97 11.67 -8.40
N ALA A 163 -1.99 12.56 -8.40
CA ALA A 163 -1.04 12.69 -7.30
C ALA A 163 -1.77 12.97 -5.97
N LEU A 164 -2.74 13.89 -5.96
CA LEU A 164 -3.52 14.24 -4.77
C LEU A 164 -4.33 13.07 -4.23
N VAL A 165 -5.04 12.34 -5.09
CA VAL A 165 -5.83 11.16 -4.69
C VAL A 165 -4.92 10.06 -4.12
N LEU A 166 -3.75 9.84 -4.73
CA LEU A 166 -2.79 8.87 -4.23
C LEU A 166 -2.18 9.31 -2.88
N LEU A 167 -1.94 10.61 -2.70
CA LEU A 167 -1.36 11.22 -1.50
C LEU A 167 -2.29 11.08 -0.29
N GLN A 168 -3.59 11.28 -0.48
CA GLN A 168 -4.61 11.09 0.57
C GLN A 168 -4.63 9.68 1.15
N SER A 169 -4.06 8.71 0.45
CA SER A 169 -4.01 7.31 0.85
C SER A 169 -2.62 6.76 1.15
N TYR A 170 -1.65 7.66 1.26
CA TYR A 170 -0.29 7.34 1.66
C TYR A 170 -0.13 7.62 3.17
N PRO A 171 0.42 6.67 3.97
CA PRO A 171 0.61 6.86 5.41
C PRO A 171 1.30 8.20 5.76
N ASP A 172 2.39 8.54 5.08
CA ASP A 172 3.14 9.76 5.38
C ASP A 172 2.76 10.92 4.43
N GLY A 173 1.52 10.92 3.93
CA GLY A 173 1.03 11.91 2.95
C GLY A 173 1.26 13.34 3.42
N ASN A 174 0.94 13.62 4.69
CA ASN A 174 1.04 14.95 5.29
C ASN A 174 2.46 15.50 5.43
N PHE A 175 3.50 14.67 5.24
CA PHE A 175 4.90 15.06 5.34
C PHE A 175 5.67 14.82 4.03
N LEU A 176 5.01 14.29 3.00
CA LEU A 176 5.67 13.98 1.75
C LEU A 176 6.03 15.28 1.02
N THR A 177 7.32 15.44 0.76
CA THR A 177 7.86 16.58 0.02
C THR A 177 8.39 16.15 -1.35
N MET A 178 8.44 17.12 -2.26
CA MET A 178 9.16 17.04 -3.52
C MET A 178 10.10 18.25 -3.64
N LYS A 179 11.26 18.08 -4.25
CA LYS A 179 12.16 19.20 -4.53
C LYS A 179 11.68 19.97 -5.76
N ASP A 180 11.65 21.29 -5.66
CA ASP A 180 11.52 22.16 -6.83
C ASP A 180 12.85 22.27 -7.61
N GLU A 181 12.83 23.07 -8.67
CA GLU A 181 13.99 23.30 -9.54
C GLU A 181 15.14 24.00 -8.83
N ASP A 182 14.85 24.74 -7.77
CA ASP A 182 15.83 25.43 -6.93
C ASP A 182 16.30 24.55 -5.74
N GLY A 183 15.81 23.30 -5.67
CA GLY A 183 16.17 22.31 -4.66
C GLY A 183 15.44 22.46 -3.32
N LYS A 184 14.47 23.38 -3.22
CA LYS A 184 13.65 23.64 -2.04
C LYS A 184 12.57 22.57 -1.92
N ASP A 185 12.32 22.16 -0.67
CA ASP A 185 11.29 21.17 -0.38
C ASP A 185 9.89 21.79 -0.42
N LEU A 186 9.04 21.22 -1.26
CA LEU A 186 7.62 21.56 -1.42
C LEU A 186 6.77 20.50 -0.75
N LEU A 187 5.94 20.90 0.20
CA LEU A 187 5.00 20.00 0.85
C LEU A 187 3.85 19.67 -0.09
N LEU A 188 3.71 18.39 -0.49
CA LEU A 188 2.77 18.03 -1.55
C LEU A 188 1.30 18.25 -1.17
N THR A 189 0.94 18.11 0.10
CA THR A 189 -0.44 18.30 0.58
C THR A 189 -0.95 19.73 0.42
N THR A 190 -0.04 20.71 0.45
CA THR A 190 -0.40 22.13 0.27
C THR A 190 -0.06 22.62 -1.13
N TRP A 191 1.04 22.12 -1.69
CA TRP A 191 1.54 22.56 -2.99
C TRP A 191 0.67 22.08 -4.14
N ILE A 192 0.26 20.79 -4.20
CA ILE A 192 -0.57 20.28 -5.30
C ILE A 192 -1.90 21.04 -5.42
N PRO A 193 -2.70 21.22 -4.34
CA PRO A 193 -3.93 22.00 -4.42
C PRO A 193 -3.70 23.46 -4.85
N LYS A 194 -2.60 24.07 -4.41
CA LYS A 194 -2.23 25.42 -4.84
C LYS A 194 -2.00 25.50 -6.35
N GLN A 195 -1.22 24.57 -6.93
CA GLN A 195 -0.98 24.54 -8.38
C GLN A 195 -2.28 24.35 -9.18
N MET A 196 -3.16 23.45 -8.73
CA MET A 196 -4.46 23.26 -9.37
C MET A 196 -5.31 24.54 -9.34
N ASN A 197 -5.35 25.24 -8.20
CA ASN A 197 -6.09 26.50 -8.06
C ASN A 197 -5.50 27.63 -8.93
N GLU A 198 -4.18 27.70 -9.05
CA GLU A 198 -3.52 28.64 -9.97
C GLU A 198 -3.96 28.40 -11.41
N ILE A 199 -3.99 27.14 -11.85
CA ILE A 199 -4.55 26.78 -13.17
C ILE A 199 -6.00 27.23 -13.29
N PHE A 200 -6.87 26.86 -12.35
CA PHE A 200 -8.30 27.18 -12.40
C PHE A 200 -8.56 28.69 -12.41
N SER A 201 -7.78 29.47 -11.67
CA SER A 201 -7.93 30.93 -11.60
C SER A 201 -7.66 31.63 -12.94
N ASN A 202 -6.89 31.00 -13.82
CA ASN A 202 -6.57 31.51 -15.15
C ASN A 202 -7.51 30.99 -16.25
N LEU A 203 -8.48 30.13 -15.91
CA LEU A 203 -9.49 29.66 -16.85
C LEU A 203 -10.63 30.68 -16.94
N LYS A 204 -10.84 31.23 -18.14
CA LYS A 204 -12.00 32.05 -18.45
C LYS A 204 -13.03 31.23 -19.20
N ILE A 205 -14.18 31.01 -18.57
CA ILE A 205 -15.32 30.32 -19.19
C ILE A 205 -16.31 31.39 -19.64
N SER A 206 -16.70 31.35 -20.92
CA SER A 206 -17.76 32.18 -21.46
C SER A 206 -18.77 31.29 -22.19
N MET A 207 -20.05 31.59 -22.00
CA MET A 207 -21.12 30.95 -22.76
C MET A 207 -21.14 31.55 -24.17
N GLU A 208 -20.93 30.72 -25.18
CA GLU A 208 -20.92 31.15 -26.59
C GLU A 208 -22.35 31.27 -27.13
N SER A 209 -23.23 30.34 -26.79
CA SER A 209 -24.66 30.41 -27.11
C SER A 209 -25.48 29.52 -26.16
N THR A 210 -26.76 29.85 -26.00
CA THR A 210 -27.74 29.01 -25.32
C THR A 210 -28.75 28.54 -26.36
N HIS A 211 -28.75 27.24 -26.67
CA HIS A 211 -29.82 26.65 -27.48
C HIS A 211 -30.93 26.17 -26.56
N LEU A 212 -32.05 26.90 -26.58
CA LEU A 212 -33.31 26.41 -26.04
C LEU A 212 -33.93 25.53 -27.14
N ASP A 213 -33.93 24.22 -26.95
CA ASP A 213 -34.77 23.32 -27.74
C ASP A 213 -36.23 23.60 -27.37
N GLY A 214 -36.83 24.50 -28.15
CA GLY A 214 -38.24 24.83 -28.08
C GLY A 214 -39.11 23.78 -28.76
N ASP A 215 -40.23 23.48 -28.10
CA ASP A 215 -41.40 22.71 -28.51
C ASP A 215 -41.33 21.18 -28.38
N LEU A 216 -41.52 20.70 -27.15
CA LEU A 216 -42.40 19.55 -26.92
C LEU A 216 -43.83 19.98 -27.26
N LYS A 217 -44.22 19.83 -28.53
CA LYS A 217 -45.64 19.78 -28.94
C LYS A 217 -46.14 18.35 -28.91
#